data_AF-A0AAD2FKQ9-F1
#
_entry.id   AF-A0AAD2FKQ9-F1
#
_cell.length_a   1.000
_cell.length_b   1.000
_cell.length_c   1.000
_cell.angle_alpha   90.00
_cell.angle_beta   90.00
_cell.angle_gamma   90.00
#
_symmetry.space_group_name_H-M   'P 1'
#
loop_
_entity.id
_entity.type
_entity.pdbx_description
1 polymer ?
#
loop_
_entity_poly.entity_id
_entity_poly.type
_entity_poly.pdbx_seq_one_letter_code
_entity_poly.pdbx_strand_id
1 'polypeptide(L)'
;MAEEHTPTTDEPITTDDNEIMNDSNDDMEQEYQVEISEAQVAEHQSVPGFCYRALSMFAAPLLDESGGIMAVLAGLFSLFLVGTTIGLIMPKNQDLSTEWYRTTSACIGWIYFMCWSVSFYPQVISNFKRGTTQGLSAEFCGLNVLGFACYSIYNGAFFWNKTIHELYRERHGADAEISVQSNDVAFAFHALLLSAATLFQIGYYDGVRAMMPSKTILGILIALLCVCTFYPWLVVFNIGDHYNWLDYLYLLSTVKIMISLIKYIPQVILNYQRKSTAGWSIWNIILDFTGGLLSDLQLIFDCKDLHDFSAITGNFAKFGLGSVSIFFDIIFMLQHYVLYRQTSEAVDERQPLLSDEERNDA
;
A
#
# COMPACT_ATOMS: atom_id res chain seq x y z
N MET A 1 -47.66 -66.15 33.00
CA MET A 1 -47.76 -67.01 34.21
C MET A 1 -46.39 -67.58 34.41
N ALA A 2 -45.82 -67.44 35.62
CA ALA A 2 -44.46 -66.92 35.81
C ALA A 2 -44.38 -65.45 35.31
N GLU A 3 -44.00 -64.41 36.06
CA GLU A 3 -43.42 -64.24 37.43
C GLU A 3 -41.98 -64.78 37.58
N GLU A 4 -41.00 -64.08 38.18
CA GLU A 4 -40.96 -62.72 38.77
C GLU A 4 -39.69 -61.96 38.24
N HIS A 5 -38.95 -60.99 38.84
CA HIS A 5 -38.84 -60.44 40.21
C HIS A 5 -38.54 -58.92 40.19
N THR A 6 -38.11 -58.35 41.34
CA THR A 6 -38.03 -56.90 41.65
C THR A 6 -36.61 -56.47 42.17
N PRO A 7 -36.39 -55.36 42.94
CA PRO A 7 -36.29 -53.95 42.49
C PRO A 7 -35.03 -53.19 43.03
N THR A 8 -34.88 -51.88 42.74
CA THR A 8 -34.24 -50.80 43.58
C THR A 8 -34.33 -49.44 42.82
N THR A 9 -35.07 -48.42 43.30
CA THR A 9 -34.71 -47.26 44.18
C THR A 9 -33.72 -46.23 43.62
N ASP A 10 -34.20 -44.99 43.42
CA ASP A 10 -33.76 -43.70 44.04
C ASP A 10 -32.24 -43.34 44.09
N GLU A 11 -31.75 -42.11 43.85
CA GLU A 11 -32.30 -40.73 43.78
C GLU A 11 -31.52 -39.88 42.73
N PRO A 12 -31.92 -38.64 42.37
CA PRO A 12 -31.18 -37.81 41.40
C PRO A 12 -30.02 -37.01 42.03
N ILE A 13 -28.93 -36.82 41.28
CA ILE A 13 -27.79 -35.99 41.69
C ILE A 13 -28.11 -34.50 41.46
N THR A 14 -27.70 -33.64 42.39
CA THR A 14 -27.92 -32.19 42.43
C THR A 14 -27.07 -31.41 41.42
N THR A 15 -27.51 -30.19 41.09
CA THR A 15 -26.94 -29.36 40.01
C THR A 15 -25.84 -28.37 40.43
N ASP A 16 -25.58 -28.18 41.73
CA ASP A 16 -24.75 -27.09 42.26
C ASP A 16 -23.27 -27.11 41.81
N ASP A 17 -22.68 -28.29 41.58
CA ASP A 17 -21.23 -28.44 41.32
C ASP A 17 -20.75 -27.77 40.01
N ASN A 18 -21.66 -27.45 39.07
CA ASN A 18 -21.31 -26.84 37.78
C ASN A 18 -21.29 -25.31 37.77
N GLU A 19 -22.04 -24.62 38.64
CA GLU A 19 -22.02 -23.14 38.68
C GLU A 19 -20.70 -22.64 39.31
N ILE A 20 -20.26 -23.28 40.40
CA ILE A 20 -19.03 -22.93 41.13
C ILE A 20 -17.76 -23.10 40.25
N MET A 21 -17.80 -24.04 39.30
CA MET A 21 -16.72 -24.28 38.32
C MET A 21 -16.68 -23.24 37.18
N ASN A 22 -17.76 -22.49 36.95
CA ASN A 22 -17.79 -21.43 35.93
C ASN A 22 -17.36 -20.08 36.52
N ASP A 23 -17.97 -19.65 37.63
CA ASP A 23 -17.60 -18.39 38.33
C ASP A 23 -16.08 -18.30 38.55
N SER A 24 -15.48 -19.39 39.05
CA SER A 24 -14.04 -19.44 39.34
C SER A 24 -13.12 -19.48 38.11
N ASN A 25 -13.65 -19.69 36.90
CA ASN A 25 -12.90 -19.49 35.65
C ASN A 25 -13.11 -18.07 35.10
N ASP A 26 -14.32 -17.50 35.19
CA ASP A 26 -14.58 -16.12 34.76
C ASP A 26 -13.82 -15.10 35.64
N ASP A 27 -13.76 -15.31 36.97
CA ASP A 27 -12.92 -14.52 37.88
C ASP A 27 -11.43 -14.59 37.49
N MET A 28 -10.94 -15.79 37.13
CA MET A 28 -9.54 -16.01 36.71
C MET A 28 -9.22 -15.37 35.36
N GLU A 29 -10.13 -15.42 34.38
CA GLU A 29 -9.94 -14.70 33.12
C GLU A 29 -10.02 -13.18 33.34
N GLN A 30 -10.94 -12.68 34.17
CA GLN A 30 -11.02 -11.25 34.50
C GLN A 30 -9.76 -10.74 35.22
N GLU A 31 -9.26 -11.45 36.24
CA GLU A 31 -8.03 -11.07 36.95
C GLU A 31 -6.81 -11.08 36.00
N TYR A 32 -6.73 -12.05 35.09
CA TYR A 32 -5.66 -12.11 34.07
C TYR A 32 -5.76 -10.99 33.01
N GLN A 33 -6.96 -10.61 32.57
CA GLN A 33 -7.16 -9.46 31.68
C GLN A 33 -6.84 -8.14 32.38
N VAL A 34 -7.12 -8.02 33.69
CA VAL A 34 -6.72 -6.86 34.51
C VAL A 34 -5.20 -6.81 34.65
N GLU A 35 -4.52 -7.92 34.96
CA GLU A 35 -3.04 -7.96 35.04
C GLU A 35 -2.38 -7.56 33.71
N ILE A 36 -2.91 -8.04 32.58
CA ILE A 36 -2.44 -7.65 31.23
C ILE A 36 -2.69 -6.15 30.97
N SER A 37 -3.86 -5.62 31.36
CA SER A 37 -4.21 -4.21 31.22
C SER A 37 -3.27 -3.32 32.04
N GLU A 38 -3.03 -3.64 33.32
CA GLU A 38 -2.12 -2.90 34.18
C GLU A 38 -0.67 -2.99 33.69
N ALA A 39 -0.22 -4.15 33.21
CA ALA A 39 1.11 -4.31 32.60
C ALA A 39 1.28 -3.44 31.34
N GLN A 40 0.28 -3.40 30.45
CA GLN A 40 0.30 -2.55 29.26
C GLN A 40 0.28 -1.06 29.63
N VAL A 41 -0.52 -0.65 30.62
CA VAL A 41 -0.54 0.72 31.13
C VAL A 41 0.80 1.11 31.78
N ALA A 42 1.44 0.20 32.52
CA ALA A 42 2.75 0.43 33.12
C ALA A 42 3.87 0.56 32.07
N GLU A 43 3.88 -0.29 31.04
CA GLU A 43 4.82 -0.15 29.91
C GLU A 43 4.60 1.19 29.19
N HIS A 44 3.34 1.58 28.96
CA HIS A 44 2.97 2.83 28.31
C HIS A 44 3.38 4.09 29.11
N GLN A 45 3.53 4.00 30.44
CA GLN A 45 4.04 5.09 31.29
C GLN A 45 5.58 5.18 31.33
N SER A 46 6.31 4.15 30.88
CA SER A 46 7.77 4.08 31.02
C SER A 46 8.56 4.98 30.06
N VAL A 47 7.96 5.38 28.92
CA VAL A 47 8.65 6.11 27.85
C VAL A 47 8.66 7.62 28.13
N PRO A 48 9.83 8.30 28.17
CA PRO A 48 9.88 9.74 28.37
C PRO A 48 9.02 10.50 27.36
N GLY A 49 8.21 11.46 27.84
CA GLY A 49 7.18 12.14 27.03
C GLY A 49 7.68 13.01 25.86
N PHE A 50 8.98 13.05 25.60
CA PHE A 50 9.56 13.51 24.33
C PHE A 50 9.76 12.33 23.36
N CYS A 51 10.40 11.25 23.81
CA CYS A 51 10.61 10.01 23.05
C CYS A 51 9.28 9.41 22.58
N TYR A 52 8.24 9.40 23.42
CA TYR A 52 6.90 8.94 23.03
C TYR A 52 6.30 9.80 21.90
N ARG A 53 6.47 11.14 21.95
CA ARG A 53 5.99 12.06 20.90
C ARG A 53 6.78 11.95 19.59
N ALA A 54 8.08 11.66 19.67
CA ALA A 54 8.88 11.34 18.49
C ALA A 54 8.46 9.98 17.88
N LEU A 55 8.27 8.96 18.72
CA LEU A 55 7.88 7.61 18.28
C LEU A 55 6.49 7.61 17.62
N SER A 56 5.49 8.24 18.25
CA SER A 56 4.15 8.37 17.66
C SER A 56 4.14 9.20 16.37
N MET A 57 4.99 10.22 16.25
CA MET A 57 5.19 10.95 14.99
C MET A 57 5.73 10.06 13.86
N PHE A 58 6.73 9.20 14.13
CA PHE A 58 7.24 8.25 13.13
C PHE A 58 6.26 7.09 12.84
N ALA A 59 5.45 6.71 13.82
CA ALA A 59 4.49 5.61 13.71
C ALA A 59 3.11 6.02 13.17
N ALA A 60 2.78 7.32 13.14
CA ALA A 60 1.48 7.81 12.65
C ALA A 60 1.12 7.29 11.23
N PRO A 61 2.02 7.28 10.23
CA PRO A 61 1.72 6.71 8.91
C PRO A 61 1.48 5.18 8.89
N LEU A 62 1.68 4.49 10.03
CA LEU A 62 1.56 3.04 10.18
C LEU A 62 0.47 2.61 11.17
N LEU A 63 0.08 3.49 12.10
CA LEU A 63 -0.78 3.16 13.25
C LEU A 63 -1.99 4.09 13.43
N ASP A 64 -2.03 5.27 12.80
CA ASP A 64 -3.21 6.13 12.86
C ASP A 64 -4.23 5.69 11.80
N GLU A 65 -5.40 5.23 12.24
CA GLU A 65 -6.53 4.92 11.36
C GLU A 65 -7.48 6.13 11.21
N SER A 66 -7.41 7.14 12.08
CA SER A 66 -8.31 8.30 12.09
C SER A 66 -8.06 9.32 10.97
N GLY A 67 -6.83 9.36 10.42
CA GLY A 67 -6.43 10.37 9.44
C GLY A 67 -6.46 11.80 9.99
N GLY A 68 -6.31 11.96 11.31
CA GLY A 68 -6.42 13.25 11.98
C GLY A 68 -5.32 14.22 11.54
N ILE A 69 -5.71 15.45 11.15
CA ILE A 69 -4.81 16.38 10.44
C ILE A 69 -3.47 16.67 11.15
N MET A 70 -3.44 16.64 12.49
CA MET A 70 -2.19 16.82 13.25
C MET A 70 -1.29 15.58 13.24
N ALA A 71 -1.87 14.37 13.23
CA ALA A 71 -1.12 13.13 13.03
C ALA A 71 -0.56 13.08 11.60
N VAL A 72 -1.39 13.42 10.60
CA VAL A 72 -0.99 13.56 9.20
C VAL A 72 0.20 14.48 9.02
N LEU A 73 0.13 15.72 9.55
CA LEU A 73 1.23 16.68 9.45
C LEU A 73 2.50 16.20 10.17
N ALA A 74 2.38 15.55 11.32
CA ALA A 74 3.52 14.97 12.04
C ALA A 74 4.19 13.84 11.25
N GLY A 75 3.42 12.87 10.74
CA GLY A 75 3.94 11.76 9.96
C GLY A 75 4.56 12.20 8.63
N LEU A 76 3.93 13.12 7.90
CA LEU A 76 4.55 13.70 6.69
C LEU A 76 5.86 14.44 7.00
N PHE A 77 5.92 15.18 8.11
CA PHE A 77 7.17 15.81 8.56
C PHE A 77 8.24 14.78 8.96
N SER A 78 7.85 13.63 9.52
CA SER A 78 8.79 12.55 9.86
C SER A 78 9.41 11.92 8.61
N LEU A 79 8.60 11.69 7.57
CA LEU A 79 9.03 11.18 6.27
C LEU A 79 9.88 12.20 5.51
N PHE A 80 9.56 13.50 5.63
CA PHE A 80 10.39 14.59 5.12
C PHE A 80 11.80 14.58 5.72
N LEU A 81 11.91 14.45 7.06
CA LEU A 81 13.21 14.41 7.73
C LEU A 81 14.05 13.17 7.33
N VAL A 82 13.43 11.98 7.27
CA VAL A 82 14.11 10.74 6.87
C VAL A 82 14.53 10.79 5.40
N GLY A 83 13.63 11.16 4.50
CA GLY A 83 13.90 11.28 3.07
C GLY A 83 14.98 12.31 2.75
N THR A 84 14.96 13.47 3.42
CA THR A 84 16.04 14.48 3.34
C THR A 84 17.37 13.89 3.79
N THR A 85 17.39 13.18 4.93
CA THR A 85 18.62 12.56 5.46
C THR A 85 19.20 11.53 4.49
N ILE A 86 18.35 10.71 3.85
CA ILE A 86 18.78 9.75 2.82
C ILE A 86 19.29 10.49 1.57
N GLY A 87 18.57 11.52 1.08
CA GLY A 87 18.98 12.30 -0.09
C GLY A 87 20.30 13.08 0.09
N LEU A 88 20.61 13.50 1.32
CA LEU A 88 21.91 14.07 1.68
C LEU A 88 23.04 13.05 1.58
N ILE A 89 22.81 11.78 1.93
CA ILE A 89 23.82 10.71 1.95
C ILE A 89 23.98 10.04 0.57
N MET A 90 22.87 9.81 -0.14
CA MET A 90 22.87 9.02 -1.39
C MET A 90 23.59 9.73 -2.55
N PRO A 91 24.08 8.98 -3.56
CA PRO A 91 24.63 9.57 -4.78
C PRO A 91 23.61 10.49 -5.45
N LYS A 92 24.01 11.73 -5.73
CA LYS A 92 23.19 12.68 -6.49
C LYS A 92 23.46 12.50 -7.99
N ASN A 93 22.46 12.81 -8.82
CA ASN A 93 22.65 12.95 -10.27
C ASN A 93 23.84 13.88 -10.56
N GLN A 94 24.73 13.49 -11.47
CA GLN A 94 25.94 14.25 -11.82
C GLN A 94 25.79 15.13 -13.06
N ASP A 95 24.67 15.03 -13.77
CA ASP A 95 24.41 15.79 -14.99
C ASP A 95 23.73 17.15 -14.69
N LEU A 96 23.08 17.29 -13.51
CA LEU A 96 22.55 18.56 -12.98
C LEU A 96 23.66 19.60 -12.73
N SER A 97 23.36 20.88 -12.94
CA SER A 97 24.33 21.97 -13.13
C SER A 97 25.15 22.35 -11.88
N THR A 98 24.54 22.26 -10.69
CA THR A 98 25.13 22.77 -9.44
C THR A 98 24.79 21.88 -8.25
N GLU A 99 25.64 21.89 -7.21
CA GLU A 99 25.45 21.08 -6.01
C GLU A 99 24.13 21.38 -5.26
N TRP A 100 23.59 22.59 -5.42
CA TRP A 100 22.24 22.94 -4.97
C TRP A 100 21.19 22.08 -5.70
N TYR A 101 21.14 22.14 -7.03
CA TYR A 101 20.17 21.36 -7.81
C TYR A 101 20.33 19.86 -7.57
N ARG A 102 21.57 19.36 -7.53
CA ARG A 102 21.91 17.97 -7.19
C ARG A 102 21.34 17.54 -5.84
N THR A 103 21.58 18.34 -4.80
CA THR A 103 21.14 18.04 -3.44
C THR A 103 19.62 18.17 -3.28
N THR A 104 19.02 19.24 -3.81
CA THR A 104 17.57 19.46 -3.74
C THR A 104 16.80 18.39 -4.49
N SER A 105 17.23 18.03 -5.71
CA SER A 105 16.62 16.94 -6.48
C SER A 105 16.72 15.61 -5.72
N ALA A 106 17.91 15.25 -5.22
CA ALA A 106 18.07 14.03 -4.43
C ALA A 106 17.20 14.02 -3.17
N CYS A 107 17.08 15.14 -2.45
CA CYS A 107 16.20 15.21 -1.27
C CYS A 107 14.73 15.01 -1.65
N ILE A 108 14.21 15.71 -2.68
CA ILE A 108 12.82 15.51 -3.16
C ILE A 108 12.59 14.05 -3.57
N GLY A 109 13.54 13.46 -4.31
CA GLY A 109 13.50 12.07 -4.74
C GLY A 109 13.39 11.07 -3.59
N TRP A 110 14.19 11.25 -2.54
CA TRP A 110 14.18 10.35 -1.39
C TRP A 110 13.06 10.64 -0.39
N ILE A 111 12.49 11.86 -0.34
CA ILE A 111 11.25 12.13 0.40
C ILE A 111 10.06 11.44 -0.28
N TYR A 112 9.90 11.57 -1.60
CA TYR A 112 8.79 10.89 -2.29
C TYR A 112 8.93 9.37 -2.16
N PHE A 113 10.14 8.82 -2.28
CA PHE A 113 10.41 7.40 -2.04
C PHE A 113 9.93 6.97 -0.65
N MET A 114 10.18 7.77 0.40
CA MET A 114 9.70 7.46 1.75
C MET A 114 8.18 7.50 1.84
N CYS A 115 7.51 8.49 1.24
CA CYS A 115 6.05 8.55 1.20
C CYS A 115 5.44 7.32 0.51
N TRP A 116 5.89 7.03 -0.71
CA TRP A 116 5.39 5.92 -1.51
C TRP A 116 5.75 4.54 -0.95
N SER A 117 6.94 4.33 -0.37
CA SER A 117 7.31 3.04 0.21
C SER A 117 6.54 2.75 1.51
N VAL A 118 6.32 3.77 2.35
CA VAL A 118 5.67 3.58 3.67
C VAL A 118 4.19 3.17 3.55
N SER A 119 3.46 3.59 2.52
CA SER A 119 2.04 3.21 2.33
C SER A 119 1.80 1.71 2.08
N PHE A 120 2.83 0.92 1.78
CA PHE A 120 2.70 -0.53 1.64
C PHE A 120 2.74 -1.27 2.99
N TYR A 121 3.38 -0.69 4.00
CA TYR A 121 3.60 -1.35 5.29
C TYR A 121 2.35 -1.56 6.15
N PRO A 122 1.39 -0.62 6.28
CA PRO A 122 0.20 -0.80 7.10
C PRO A 122 -0.55 -2.09 6.77
N GLN A 123 -0.70 -2.40 5.48
CA GLN A 123 -1.42 -3.59 5.04
C GLN A 123 -0.64 -4.88 5.34
N VAL A 124 0.67 -4.92 5.05
CA VAL A 124 1.51 -6.10 5.30
C VAL A 124 1.60 -6.40 6.81
N ILE A 125 1.67 -5.36 7.65
CA ILE A 125 1.68 -5.47 9.11
C ILE A 125 0.29 -5.90 9.63
N SER A 126 -0.80 -5.33 9.13
CA SER A 126 -2.17 -5.68 9.53
C SER A 126 -2.50 -7.14 9.19
N ASN A 127 -2.18 -7.59 7.98
CA ASN A 127 -2.31 -8.98 7.56
C ASN A 127 -1.56 -9.95 8.50
N PHE A 128 -0.32 -9.60 8.87
CA PHE A 128 0.50 -10.42 9.77
C PHE A 128 -0.06 -10.46 11.19
N LYS A 129 -0.46 -9.31 11.74
CA LYS A 129 -1.07 -9.22 13.08
C LYS A 129 -2.42 -9.95 13.18
N ARG A 130 -3.25 -9.88 12.14
CA ARG A 130 -4.60 -10.48 12.12
C ARG A 130 -4.60 -11.97 11.78
N GLY A 131 -3.53 -12.50 11.16
CA GLY A 131 -3.48 -13.88 10.69
C GLY A 131 -4.47 -14.21 9.55
N THR A 132 -5.03 -13.19 8.89
CA THR A 132 -5.98 -13.29 7.77
C THR A 132 -5.88 -12.08 6.86
N THR A 133 -6.21 -12.27 5.58
CA THR A 133 -6.30 -11.18 4.59
C THR A 133 -7.74 -10.77 4.27
N GLN A 134 -8.73 -11.21 5.06
CA GLN A 134 -10.12 -10.77 4.91
C GLN A 134 -10.23 -9.24 4.84
N GLY A 135 -10.84 -8.77 3.76
CA GLY A 135 -10.90 -7.36 3.35
C GLY A 135 -10.11 -7.06 2.06
N LEU A 136 -9.07 -7.82 1.75
CA LEU A 136 -8.23 -7.59 0.57
C LEU A 136 -8.79 -8.20 -0.72
N SER A 137 -8.66 -7.44 -1.81
CA SER A 137 -8.85 -7.96 -3.17
C SER A 137 -7.54 -8.61 -3.66
N ALA A 138 -7.53 -9.94 -3.69
CA ALA A 138 -6.45 -10.72 -4.31
C ALA A 138 -6.21 -10.33 -5.78
N GLU A 139 -7.27 -9.94 -6.49
CA GLU A 139 -7.20 -9.44 -7.86
C GLU A 139 -6.35 -8.17 -7.96
N PHE A 140 -6.56 -7.21 -7.05
CA PHE A 140 -5.78 -5.98 -6.99
C PHE A 140 -4.34 -6.22 -6.53
N CYS A 141 -4.09 -7.20 -5.66
CA CYS A 141 -2.75 -7.62 -5.27
C CYS A 141 -1.99 -8.28 -6.45
N GLY A 142 -2.64 -9.16 -7.21
CA GLY A 142 -2.07 -9.74 -8.44
C GLY A 142 -1.77 -8.70 -9.51
N LEU A 143 -2.70 -7.76 -9.72
CA LEU A 143 -2.51 -6.60 -10.60
C LEU A 143 -1.34 -5.70 -10.13
N ASN A 144 -1.21 -5.41 -8.83
CA ASN A 144 -0.07 -4.67 -8.28
C ASN A 144 1.26 -5.38 -8.59
N VAL A 145 1.36 -6.69 -8.35
CA VAL A 145 2.59 -7.46 -8.63
C VAL A 145 2.98 -7.38 -10.10
N LEU A 146 2.02 -7.55 -11.04
CA LEU A 146 2.29 -7.37 -12.47
C LEU A 146 2.76 -5.94 -12.79
N GLY A 147 2.04 -4.94 -12.31
CA GLY A 147 2.36 -3.53 -12.56
C GLY A 147 3.75 -3.14 -12.05
N PHE A 148 4.08 -3.50 -10.81
CA PHE A 148 5.40 -3.19 -10.24
C PHE A 148 6.53 -4.07 -10.81
N ALA A 149 6.24 -5.25 -11.36
CA ALA A 149 7.21 -6.00 -12.16
C ALA A 149 7.54 -5.26 -13.47
N CYS A 150 6.52 -4.83 -14.22
CA CYS A 150 6.70 -4.00 -15.41
C CYS A 150 7.48 -2.70 -15.10
N TYR A 151 7.17 -2.03 -13.99
CA TYR A 151 7.82 -0.80 -13.57
C TYR A 151 9.25 -1.00 -13.03
N SER A 152 9.54 -2.14 -12.39
CA SER A 152 10.91 -2.50 -11.97
C SER A 152 11.80 -2.79 -13.18
N ILE A 153 11.27 -3.49 -14.19
CA ILE A 153 11.98 -3.73 -15.45
C ILE A 153 12.22 -2.41 -16.19
N TYR A 154 11.22 -1.51 -16.25
CA TYR A 154 11.37 -0.18 -16.82
C TYR A 154 12.51 0.61 -16.16
N ASN A 155 12.42 0.87 -14.85
CA ASN A 155 13.39 1.71 -14.15
C ASN A 155 14.78 1.07 -14.11
N GLY A 156 14.87 -0.25 -13.86
CA GLY A 156 16.15 -0.96 -13.84
C GLY A 156 16.84 -0.96 -15.21
N ALA A 157 16.10 -1.12 -16.30
CA ALA A 157 16.67 -1.06 -17.65
C ALA A 157 17.08 0.37 -18.04
N PHE A 158 16.26 1.38 -17.77
CA PHE A 158 16.63 2.78 -17.99
C PHE A 158 17.83 3.22 -17.13
N PHE A 159 17.98 2.72 -15.89
CA PHE A 159 19.09 3.12 -15.02
C PHE A 159 20.42 2.44 -15.37
N TRP A 160 20.41 1.13 -15.67
CA TRP A 160 21.65 0.34 -15.86
C TRP A 160 22.03 -0.01 -17.30
N ASN A 161 21.10 -0.03 -18.26
CA ASN A 161 21.37 -0.59 -19.59
C ASN A 161 21.82 0.47 -20.61
N LYS A 162 23.12 0.44 -20.94
CA LYS A 162 23.74 1.35 -21.92
C LYS A 162 23.09 1.31 -23.31
N THR A 163 22.60 0.16 -23.77
CA THR A 163 21.92 0.06 -25.07
C THR A 163 20.54 0.72 -25.05
N ILE A 164 19.90 0.83 -23.87
CA ILE A 164 18.70 1.66 -23.72
C ILE A 164 19.08 3.15 -23.74
N HIS A 165 20.21 3.54 -23.14
CA HIS A 165 20.72 4.92 -23.23
C HIS A 165 21.07 5.32 -24.66
N GLU A 166 21.65 4.41 -25.43
CA GLU A 166 21.98 4.58 -26.85
C GLU A 166 20.71 4.77 -27.70
N LEU A 167 19.74 3.85 -27.61
CA LEU A 167 18.45 3.95 -28.30
C LEU A 167 17.65 5.20 -27.89
N TYR A 168 17.74 5.61 -26.63
CA TYR A 168 17.07 6.82 -26.13
C TYR A 168 17.69 8.08 -26.73
N ARG A 169 19.02 8.17 -26.79
CA ARG A 169 19.73 9.31 -27.40
C ARG A 169 19.57 9.36 -28.92
N GLU A 170 19.49 8.21 -29.59
CA GLU A 170 19.14 8.16 -31.01
C GLU A 170 17.74 8.77 -31.27
N ARG A 171 16.79 8.57 -30.36
CA ARG A 171 15.41 9.08 -30.47
C ARG A 171 15.22 10.52 -30.02
N HIS A 172 15.85 10.92 -28.91
CA HIS A 172 15.58 12.19 -28.22
C HIS A 172 16.70 13.24 -28.41
N GLY A 173 17.87 12.84 -28.93
CA GLY A 173 19.03 13.71 -29.15
C GLY A 173 20.29 13.16 -28.47
N ALA A 174 21.46 13.41 -29.06
CA ALA A 174 22.73 12.86 -28.56
C ALA A 174 23.04 13.26 -27.10
N ASP A 175 22.67 14.49 -26.74
CA ASP A 175 22.86 15.06 -25.40
C ASP A 175 21.69 14.76 -24.44
N ALA A 176 20.71 13.95 -24.84
CA ALA A 176 19.53 13.66 -24.02
C ALA A 176 19.90 12.89 -22.74
N GLU A 177 19.37 13.38 -21.62
CA GLU A 177 19.63 12.88 -20.27
C GLU A 177 18.59 11.83 -19.84
N ILE A 178 19.01 10.91 -18.97
CA ILE A 178 18.19 9.78 -18.51
C ILE A 178 17.58 10.13 -17.15
N SER A 179 16.39 10.72 -17.17
CA SER A 179 15.69 11.24 -16.00
C SER A 179 15.07 10.17 -15.06
N VAL A 180 15.61 8.94 -15.08
CA VAL A 180 15.33 7.88 -14.11
C VAL A 180 16.45 7.87 -13.08
N GLN A 181 16.15 8.26 -11.85
CA GLN A 181 17.11 8.36 -10.74
C GLN A 181 17.10 7.11 -9.84
N SER A 182 18.10 6.99 -8.95
CA SER A 182 18.24 5.83 -8.06
C SER A 182 17.04 5.60 -7.13
N ASN A 183 16.34 6.68 -6.76
CA ASN A 183 15.11 6.63 -5.96
C ASN A 183 13.92 6.05 -6.74
N ASP A 184 13.81 6.29 -8.06
CA ASP A 184 12.78 5.70 -8.92
C ASP A 184 12.96 4.18 -9.01
N VAL A 185 14.22 3.74 -9.18
CA VAL A 185 14.62 2.33 -9.17
C VAL A 185 14.33 1.70 -7.80
N ALA A 186 14.77 2.33 -6.71
CA ALA A 186 14.58 1.82 -5.36
C ALA A 186 13.09 1.65 -5.02
N PHE A 187 12.26 2.63 -5.38
CA PHE A 187 10.81 2.54 -5.18
C PHE A 187 10.21 1.39 -5.98
N ALA A 188 10.53 1.26 -7.27
CA ALA A 188 9.94 0.23 -8.13
C ALA A 188 10.18 -1.19 -7.60
N PHE A 189 11.43 -1.52 -7.23
CA PHE A 189 11.77 -2.82 -6.66
C PHE A 189 11.20 -3.03 -5.25
N HIS A 190 11.12 -1.98 -4.43
CA HIS A 190 10.51 -2.04 -3.10
C HIS A 190 9.01 -2.33 -3.19
N ALA A 191 8.27 -1.57 -4.00
CA ALA A 191 6.84 -1.76 -4.22
C ALA A 191 6.51 -3.14 -4.83
N LEU A 192 7.38 -3.68 -5.69
CA LEU A 192 7.27 -5.06 -6.18
C LEU A 192 7.40 -6.08 -5.04
N LEU A 193 8.43 -5.95 -4.20
CA LEU A 193 8.66 -6.85 -3.06
C LEU A 193 7.48 -6.84 -2.08
N LEU A 194 7.01 -5.66 -1.69
CA LEU A 194 5.90 -5.50 -0.74
C LEU A 194 4.55 -5.96 -1.35
N SER A 195 4.32 -5.71 -2.64
CA SER A 195 3.15 -6.26 -3.35
C SER A 195 3.17 -7.79 -3.41
N ALA A 196 4.33 -8.38 -3.67
CA ALA A 196 4.51 -9.83 -3.68
C ALA A 196 4.34 -10.44 -2.27
N ALA A 197 4.83 -9.77 -1.22
CA ALA A 197 4.60 -10.16 0.16
C ALA A 197 3.10 -10.13 0.53
N THR A 198 2.38 -9.08 0.13
CA THR A 198 0.92 -8.97 0.33
C THR A 198 0.18 -10.12 -0.39
N LEU A 199 0.53 -10.41 -1.64
CA LEU A 199 -0.08 -11.50 -2.41
C LEU A 199 0.26 -12.88 -1.82
N PHE A 200 1.47 -13.07 -1.29
CA PHE A 200 1.87 -14.28 -0.56
C PHE A 200 1.06 -14.47 0.73
N GLN A 201 0.84 -13.40 1.51
CA GLN A 201 0.01 -13.46 2.72
C GLN A 201 -1.42 -13.95 2.41
N ILE A 202 -2.01 -13.54 1.29
CA ILE A 202 -3.33 -14.03 0.86
C ILE A 202 -3.30 -15.54 0.61
N GLY A 203 -2.27 -16.02 -0.12
CA GLY A 203 -2.10 -17.45 -0.38
C GLY A 203 -1.79 -18.31 0.84
N TYR A 204 -1.17 -17.70 1.86
CA TYR A 204 -0.75 -18.36 3.10
C TYR A 204 -1.86 -18.42 4.15
N TYR A 205 -2.54 -17.30 4.43
CA TYR A 205 -3.58 -17.22 5.47
C TYR A 205 -4.97 -17.63 4.97
N ASP A 206 -5.45 -17.02 3.88
CA ASP A 206 -6.80 -17.29 3.34
C ASP A 206 -6.78 -18.38 2.23
N GLY A 207 -5.58 -18.89 1.90
CA GLY A 207 -5.35 -20.03 1.03
C GLY A 207 -5.30 -19.72 -0.46
N VAL A 208 -4.64 -20.59 -1.24
CA VAL A 208 -4.47 -20.44 -2.71
C VAL A 208 -5.79 -20.28 -3.46
N ARG A 209 -6.92 -20.76 -2.92
CA ARG A 209 -8.24 -20.55 -3.53
C ARG A 209 -8.70 -19.08 -3.48
N ALA A 210 -8.34 -18.34 -2.42
CA ALA A 210 -8.62 -16.90 -2.30
C ALA A 210 -7.78 -16.06 -3.28
N MET A 211 -6.61 -16.56 -3.70
CA MET A 211 -5.77 -15.90 -4.70
C MET A 211 -6.38 -15.88 -6.12
N MET A 212 -7.39 -16.71 -6.40
CA MET A 212 -7.86 -16.89 -7.78
C MET A 212 -8.78 -15.75 -8.24
N PRO A 213 -8.41 -14.99 -9.29
CA PRO A 213 -9.23 -13.89 -9.79
C PRO A 213 -10.53 -14.37 -10.46
N SER A 214 -11.50 -13.46 -10.50
CA SER A 214 -12.69 -13.55 -11.34
C SER A 214 -12.32 -13.74 -12.82
N LYS A 215 -13.22 -14.31 -13.61
CA LYS A 215 -13.01 -14.53 -15.05
C LYS A 215 -12.67 -13.24 -15.81
N THR A 216 -13.18 -12.09 -15.35
CA THR A 216 -12.94 -10.77 -15.94
C THR A 216 -11.50 -10.30 -15.68
N ILE A 217 -11.05 -10.27 -14.42
CA ILE A 217 -9.68 -9.84 -14.12
C ILE A 217 -8.66 -10.87 -14.60
N LEU A 218 -8.99 -12.17 -14.57
CA LEU A 218 -8.16 -13.22 -15.18
C LEU A 218 -7.95 -12.97 -16.68
N GLY A 219 -9.01 -12.62 -17.42
CA GLY A 219 -8.92 -12.25 -18.84
C GLY A 219 -8.04 -11.02 -19.07
N ILE A 220 -8.15 -9.99 -18.22
CA ILE A 220 -7.31 -8.78 -18.29
C ILE A 220 -5.85 -9.11 -17.97
N LEU A 221 -5.57 -9.87 -16.91
CA LEU A 221 -4.22 -10.31 -16.54
C LEU A 221 -3.57 -11.13 -17.65
N ILE A 222 -4.30 -12.10 -18.23
CA ILE A 222 -3.81 -12.88 -19.37
C ILE A 222 -3.54 -11.98 -20.59
N ALA A 223 -4.44 -11.06 -20.93
CA ALA A 223 -4.23 -10.13 -22.06
C ALA A 223 -2.98 -9.25 -21.87
N LEU A 224 -2.80 -8.67 -20.67
CA LEU A 224 -1.62 -7.86 -20.33
C LEU A 224 -0.33 -8.70 -20.35
N LEU A 225 -0.34 -9.91 -19.79
CA LEU A 225 0.79 -10.84 -19.82
C LEU A 225 1.14 -11.28 -21.24
N CYS A 226 0.15 -11.56 -22.08
CA CYS A 226 0.37 -11.88 -23.50
C CYS A 226 1.01 -10.70 -24.23
N VAL A 227 0.56 -9.46 -24.02
CA VAL A 227 1.18 -8.28 -24.64
C VAL A 227 2.63 -8.07 -24.16
N CYS A 228 2.88 -8.20 -22.85
CA CYS A 228 4.22 -8.07 -22.28
C CYS A 228 5.18 -9.18 -22.73
N THR A 229 4.70 -10.40 -22.97
CA THR A 229 5.54 -11.53 -23.39
C THR A 229 5.66 -11.68 -24.91
N PHE A 230 4.71 -11.15 -25.69
CA PHE A 230 4.73 -11.19 -27.15
C PHE A 230 5.70 -10.15 -27.76
N TYR A 231 5.71 -8.91 -27.26
CA TYR A 231 6.52 -7.83 -27.84
C TYR A 231 8.03 -8.17 -27.93
N PRO A 232 8.68 -8.77 -26.90
CA PRO A 232 10.09 -9.16 -26.99
C PRO A 232 10.41 -10.12 -28.14
N TRP A 233 9.47 -11.00 -28.55
CA TRP A 233 9.68 -11.89 -29.69
C TRP A 233 9.75 -11.13 -31.02
N LEU A 234 9.06 -10.01 -31.16
CA LEU A 234 9.14 -9.15 -32.36
C LEU A 234 10.55 -8.58 -32.51
N VAL A 235 11.14 -8.13 -31.40
CA VAL A 235 12.52 -7.60 -31.35
C VAL A 235 13.54 -8.72 -31.58
N VAL A 236 13.41 -9.85 -30.87
CA VAL A 236 14.37 -10.97 -30.93
C VAL A 236 14.40 -11.66 -32.30
N PHE A 237 13.26 -11.76 -32.99
CA PHE A 237 13.20 -12.31 -34.36
C PHE A 237 13.30 -11.23 -35.46
N ASN A 238 13.56 -9.96 -35.12
CA ASN A 238 13.66 -8.83 -36.04
C ASN A 238 12.46 -8.72 -37.01
N ILE A 239 11.23 -8.81 -36.48
CA ILE A 239 9.98 -8.84 -37.27
C ILE A 239 9.55 -7.42 -37.64
N GLY A 240 10.37 -6.75 -38.45
CA GLY A 240 10.17 -5.39 -38.95
C GLY A 240 11.01 -4.35 -38.21
N ASP A 241 11.58 -3.41 -38.98
CA ASP A 241 12.73 -2.56 -38.59
C ASP A 241 12.42 -1.46 -37.55
N HIS A 242 11.22 -1.48 -36.95
CA HIS A 242 10.77 -0.48 -35.98
C HIS A 242 10.69 -1.02 -34.54
N TYR A 243 10.64 -2.34 -34.34
CA TYR A 243 10.51 -2.93 -33.01
C TYR A 243 11.86 -2.96 -32.29
N ASN A 244 11.95 -2.31 -31.13
CA ASN A 244 13.19 -2.15 -30.38
C ASN A 244 12.95 -2.23 -28.87
N TRP A 245 14.02 -2.35 -28.09
CA TRP A 245 13.92 -2.52 -26.63
C TRP A 245 13.42 -1.27 -25.90
N LEU A 246 13.62 -0.05 -26.44
CA LEU A 246 13.14 1.18 -25.82
C LEU A 246 11.60 1.25 -25.85
N ASP A 247 10.99 0.92 -27.00
CA ASP A 247 9.53 0.82 -27.12
C ASP A 247 8.92 -0.30 -26.27
N TYR A 248 9.65 -1.41 -26.08
CA TYR A 248 9.22 -2.45 -25.13
C TYR A 248 9.13 -1.90 -23.70
N LEU A 249 10.11 -1.09 -23.26
CA LEU A 249 10.07 -0.47 -21.93
C LEU A 249 8.91 0.53 -21.82
N TYR A 250 8.66 1.37 -22.84
CA TYR A 250 7.50 2.26 -22.85
C TYR A 250 6.16 1.52 -22.81
N LEU A 251 6.06 0.34 -23.45
CA LEU A 251 4.91 -0.57 -23.31
C LEU A 251 4.76 -1.05 -21.86
N LEU A 252 5.84 -1.49 -21.20
CA LEU A 252 5.80 -1.92 -19.79
C LEU A 252 5.38 -0.78 -18.85
N SER A 253 5.86 0.45 -19.03
CA SER A 253 5.42 1.59 -18.23
C SER A 253 3.94 1.91 -18.46
N THR A 254 3.48 1.81 -19.72
CA THR A 254 2.06 2.01 -20.05
C THR A 254 1.18 0.97 -19.35
N VAL A 255 1.63 -0.29 -19.25
CA VAL A 255 0.94 -1.34 -18.48
C VAL A 255 0.85 -1.00 -16.99
N LYS A 256 1.91 -0.47 -16.35
CA LYS A 256 1.85 0.01 -14.95
C LYS A 256 0.81 1.14 -14.76
N ILE A 257 0.75 2.09 -15.69
CA ILE A 257 -0.21 3.20 -15.62
C ILE A 257 -1.64 2.68 -15.80
N MET A 258 -1.89 1.85 -16.82
CA MET A 258 -3.21 1.24 -17.07
C MET A 258 -3.70 0.39 -15.90
N ILE A 259 -2.82 -0.38 -15.24
CA ILE A 259 -3.15 -1.14 -14.03
C ILE A 259 -3.60 -0.22 -12.88
N SER A 260 -3.06 1.00 -12.80
CA SER A 260 -3.43 1.98 -11.78
C SER A 260 -4.85 2.51 -12.05
N LEU A 261 -5.16 2.85 -13.30
CA LEU A 261 -6.52 3.24 -13.74
C LEU A 261 -7.57 2.14 -13.51
N ILE A 262 -7.21 0.89 -13.81
CA ILE A 262 -8.08 -0.31 -13.62
C ILE A 262 -8.43 -0.52 -12.14
N LYS A 263 -7.58 -0.09 -11.20
CA LYS A 263 -7.88 -0.12 -9.75
C LYS A 263 -8.68 1.10 -9.30
N TYR A 264 -8.26 2.30 -9.69
CA TYR A 264 -8.79 3.54 -9.11
C TYR A 264 -10.19 3.89 -9.62
N ILE A 265 -10.52 3.60 -10.90
CA ILE A 265 -11.85 3.87 -11.45
C ILE A 265 -12.95 3.06 -10.73
N PRO A 266 -12.84 1.73 -10.55
CA PRO A 266 -13.80 0.97 -9.74
C PRO A 266 -13.91 1.46 -8.29
N GLN A 267 -12.81 1.86 -7.65
CA GLN A 267 -12.85 2.34 -6.26
C GLN A 267 -13.61 3.67 -6.13
N VAL A 268 -13.40 4.62 -7.04
CA VAL A 268 -14.17 5.89 -7.08
C VAL A 268 -15.67 5.61 -7.24
N ILE A 269 -16.02 4.68 -8.13
CA ILE A 269 -17.42 4.25 -8.36
C ILE A 269 -18.00 3.57 -7.12
N LEU A 270 -17.23 2.68 -6.48
CA LEU A 270 -17.66 1.93 -5.30
C LEU A 270 -17.91 2.85 -4.10
N ASN A 271 -17.00 3.80 -3.83
CA ASN A 271 -17.18 4.84 -2.82
C ASN A 271 -18.44 5.69 -3.12
N TYR A 272 -18.64 6.08 -4.40
CA TYR A 272 -19.82 6.83 -4.82
C TYR A 272 -21.12 6.03 -4.69
N GLN A 273 -21.11 4.71 -4.89
CA GLN A 273 -22.28 3.85 -4.71
C GLN A 273 -22.59 3.62 -3.23
N ARG A 274 -21.56 3.38 -2.40
CA ARG A 274 -21.69 3.14 -0.95
C ARG A 274 -21.98 4.40 -0.13
N LYS A 275 -21.66 5.59 -0.63
CA LYS A 275 -21.66 6.86 0.13
C LYS A 275 -20.82 6.80 1.41
N SER A 276 -19.73 6.02 1.35
CA SER A 276 -18.77 5.81 2.43
C SER A 276 -17.42 5.43 1.85
N THR A 277 -16.35 5.79 2.56
CA THR A 277 -14.97 5.38 2.29
C THR A 277 -14.45 4.36 3.31
N ALA A 278 -15.30 3.80 4.18
CA ALA A 278 -14.86 2.87 5.22
C ALA A 278 -14.23 1.58 4.64
N GLY A 279 -13.28 0.99 5.39
CA GLY A 279 -12.62 -0.28 5.06
C GLY A 279 -11.21 -0.19 4.47
N TRP A 280 -10.58 0.98 4.48
CA TRP A 280 -9.19 1.20 4.05
C TRP A 280 -8.66 2.53 4.63
N SER A 281 -7.37 2.59 4.98
CA SER A 281 -6.78 3.78 5.62
C SER A 281 -6.55 4.92 4.63
N ILE A 282 -7.02 6.12 4.99
CA ILE A 282 -6.83 7.37 4.24
C ILE A 282 -5.35 7.76 4.11
N TRP A 283 -4.49 7.31 5.02
CA TRP A 283 -3.04 7.53 4.95
C TRP A 283 -2.44 7.02 3.64
N ASN A 284 -2.93 5.91 3.10
CA ASN A 284 -2.43 5.37 1.83
C ASN A 284 -2.62 6.36 0.67
N ILE A 285 -3.70 7.16 0.69
CA ILE A 285 -3.98 8.21 -0.29
C ILE A 285 -3.15 9.47 -0.05
N ILE A 286 -3.00 9.89 1.21
CA ILE A 286 -2.19 11.06 1.54
C ILE A 286 -0.72 10.81 1.17
N LEU A 287 -0.25 9.58 1.37
CA LEU A 287 1.08 9.12 0.99
C LEU A 287 1.25 8.91 -0.52
N ASP A 288 0.25 8.35 -1.23
CA ASP A 288 0.29 8.25 -2.71
C ASP A 288 0.32 9.65 -3.34
N PHE A 289 -0.60 10.53 -2.94
CA PHE A 289 -0.66 11.93 -3.39
C PHE A 289 0.66 12.68 -3.15
N THR A 290 1.22 12.57 -1.93
CA THR A 290 2.47 13.26 -1.59
C THR A 290 3.66 12.67 -2.37
N GLY A 291 3.67 11.34 -2.58
CA GLY A 291 4.65 10.66 -3.42
C GLY A 291 4.57 11.10 -4.89
N GLY A 292 3.38 11.07 -5.49
CA GLY A 292 3.14 11.50 -6.87
C GLY A 292 3.47 12.97 -7.10
N LEU A 293 3.03 13.85 -6.19
CA LEU A 293 3.33 15.29 -6.26
C LEU A 293 4.83 15.57 -6.18
N LEU A 294 5.56 14.94 -5.25
CA LEU A 294 7.00 15.14 -5.12
C LEU A 294 7.80 14.45 -6.25
N SER A 295 7.32 13.32 -6.78
CA SER A 295 7.89 12.66 -7.98
C SER A 295 7.83 13.58 -9.20
N ASP A 296 6.66 14.14 -9.50
CA ASP A 296 6.47 15.04 -10.65
C ASP A 296 7.21 16.37 -10.44
N LEU A 297 7.27 16.88 -9.19
CA LEU A 297 8.08 18.05 -8.85
C LEU A 297 9.59 17.81 -9.00
N GLN A 298 10.12 16.61 -8.67
CA GLN A 298 11.53 16.27 -8.93
C GLN A 298 11.81 16.37 -10.43
N LEU A 299 11.00 15.71 -11.24
CA LEU A 299 11.17 15.67 -12.70
C LEU A 299 11.10 17.06 -13.32
N ILE A 300 10.13 17.89 -12.92
CA ILE A 300 10.01 19.29 -13.38
C ILE A 300 11.21 20.15 -12.93
N PHE A 301 11.74 19.92 -11.73
CA PHE A 301 12.89 20.63 -11.19
C PHE A 301 14.19 20.27 -11.96
N ASP A 302 14.38 19.00 -12.29
CA ASP A 302 15.50 18.51 -13.12
C ASP A 302 15.41 19.08 -14.56
N CYS A 303 14.25 18.97 -15.21
CA CYS A 303 14.01 19.53 -16.56
C CYS A 303 14.31 21.04 -16.64
N LYS A 304 14.02 21.77 -15.56
CA LYS A 304 14.29 23.21 -15.48
C LYS A 304 15.79 23.53 -15.42
N ASP A 305 16.59 22.69 -14.76
CA ASP A 305 18.04 22.86 -14.62
C ASP A 305 18.78 22.52 -15.92
N LEU A 306 18.43 21.37 -16.52
CA LEU A 306 18.98 20.88 -17.78
C LEU A 306 18.48 21.67 -19.01
N HIS A 307 17.47 22.52 -18.81
CA HIS A 307 16.72 23.25 -19.84
C HIS A 307 16.05 22.36 -20.90
N ASP A 308 15.98 21.04 -20.68
CA ASP A 308 15.27 20.09 -21.51
C ASP A 308 13.99 19.58 -20.82
N PHE A 309 12.85 19.82 -21.46
CA PHE A 309 11.55 19.28 -21.05
C PHE A 309 11.18 17.97 -21.78
N SER A 310 11.99 17.50 -22.73
CA SER A 310 11.79 16.20 -23.39
C SER A 310 11.82 15.06 -22.39
N ALA A 311 12.62 15.18 -21.32
CA ALA A 311 12.67 14.28 -20.17
C ALA A 311 11.31 14.00 -19.48
N ILE A 312 10.31 14.88 -19.60
CA ILE A 312 8.93 14.59 -19.13
C ILE A 312 8.27 13.51 -20.00
N THR A 313 8.51 13.55 -21.32
CA THR A 313 8.05 12.51 -22.26
C THR A 313 8.95 11.28 -22.24
N GLY A 314 10.25 11.46 -22.00
CA GLY A 314 11.24 10.38 -21.88
C GLY A 314 11.03 9.51 -20.64
N ASN A 315 10.63 10.13 -19.51
CA ASN A 315 10.16 9.42 -18.31
C ASN A 315 8.63 9.58 -18.12
N PHE A 316 7.88 9.32 -19.21
CA PHE A 316 6.42 9.23 -19.18
C PHE A 316 5.90 8.25 -18.12
N ALA A 317 6.69 7.24 -17.75
CA ALA A 317 6.37 6.30 -16.69
C ALA A 317 6.21 6.97 -15.31
N LYS A 318 7.14 7.86 -14.95
CA LYS A 318 7.14 8.62 -13.69
C LYS A 318 6.03 9.67 -13.69
N PHE A 319 6.03 10.55 -14.70
CA PHE A 319 5.05 11.62 -14.84
C PHE A 319 3.61 11.10 -14.94
N GLY A 320 3.38 10.07 -15.77
CA GLY A 320 2.07 9.45 -15.94
C GLY A 320 1.60 8.69 -14.71
N LEU A 321 2.51 8.19 -13.86
CA LEU A 321 2.15 7.56 -12.59
C LEU A 321 1.81 8.61 -11.52
N GLY A 322 2.65 9.63 -11.35
CA GLY A 322 2.43 10.73 -10.39
C GLY A 322 1.13 11.48 -10.69
N SER A 323 0.95 11.92 -11.94
CA SER A 323 -0.27 12.63 -12.36
C SER A 323 -1.56 11.78 -12.25
N VAL A 324 -1.48 10.46 -12.40
CA VAL A 324 -2.63 9.56 -12.17
C VAL A 324 -2.94 9.40 -10.68
N SER A 325 -1.93 9.26 -9.81
CA SER A 325 -2.12 9.32 -8.35
C SER A 325 -2.78 10.64 -7.98
N ILE A 326 -2.14 11.78 -8.25
CA ILE A 326 -2.61 13.13 -7.89
C ILE A 326 -4.09 13.34 -8.25
N PHE A 327 -4.51 12.96 -9.47
CA PHE A 327 -5.88 13.10 -9.91
C PHE A 327 -6.89 12.24 -9.13
N PHE A 328 -6.61 10.94 -8.95
CA PHE A 328 -7.52 10.05 -8.23
C PHE A 328 -7.50 10.28 -6.72
N ASP A 329 -6.35 10.66 -6.16
CA ASP A 329 -6.17 10.90 -4.74
C ASP A 329 -6.89 12.18 -4.29
N ILE A 330 -6.95 13.22 -5.13
CA ILE A 330 -7.84 14.37 -4.93
C ILE A 330 -9.31 13.91 -4.86
N ILE A 331 -9.74 13.00 -5.75
CA ILE A 331 -11.11 12.46 -5.71
C ILE A 331 -11.36 11.67 -4.43
N PHE A 332 -10.41 10.83 -4.00
CA PHE A 332 -10.54 10.05 -2.76
C PHE A 332 -10.55 10.93 -1.50
N MET A 333 -9.69 11.95 -1.42
CA MET A 333 -9.70 12.93 -0.32
C MET A 333 -11.00 13.74 -0.28
N LEU A 334 -11.55 14.15 -1.43
CA LEU A 334 -12.86 14.81 -1.51
C LEU A 334 -14.00 13.87 -1.10
N GLN A 335 -13.95 12.60 -1.51
CA GLN A 335 -14.92 11.59 -1.07
C GLN A 335 -14.89 11.38 0.44
N HIS A 336 -13.70 11.27 1.03
CA HIS A 336 -13.50 11.03 2.46
C HIS A 336 -13.84 12.26 3.32
N TYR A 337 -13.09 13.35 3.18
CA TYR A 337 -13.16 14.49 4.10
C TYR A 337 -14.35 15.44 3.85
N VAL A 338 -14.93 15.44 2.64
CA VAL A 338 -15.98 16.40 2.26
C VAL A 338 -17.34 15.72 2.01
N LEU A 339 -17.39 14.67 1.19
CA LEU A 339 -18.67 14.11 0.73
C LEU A 339 -19.28 13.07 1.67
N TYR A 340 -18.47 12.19 2.27
CA TYR A 340 -18.96 11.02 3.03
C TYR A 340 -18.51 10.99 4.51
N ARG A 341 -17.97 12.10 5.01
CA ARG A 341 -17.43 12.26 6.38
C ARG A 341 -18.33 11.66 7.47
N GLN A 342 -19.62 12.03 7.49
CA GLN A 342 -20.59 11.57 8.50
C GLN A 342 -20.79 10.04 8.51
N THR A 343 -20.61 9.38 7.36
CA THR A 343 -20.70 7.91 7.21
C THR A 343 -19.36 7.21 7.51
N SER A 344 -18.28 7.97 7.75
CA SER A 344 -17.04 7.45 8.33
C SER A 344 -17.12 7.54 9.86
N GLU A 345 -17.47 8.72 10.38
CA GLU A 345 -17.65 8.97 11.83
C GLU A 345 -18.63 7.96 12.46
N ALA A 346 -19.79 7.72 11.83
CA ALA A 346 -20.80 6.76 12.31
C ALA A 346 -20.47 5.25 12.08
N VAL A 347 -19.25 4.94 11.65
CA VAL A 347 -18.70 3.57 11.60
C VAL A 347 -17.64 3.39 12.68
N ASP A 348 -16.78 4.37 12.91
CA ASP A 348 -15.79 4.33 14.00
C ASP A 348 -16.45 4.37 15.39
N GLU A 349 -17.60 5.05 15.53
CA GLU A 349 -18.41 5.04 16.76
C GLU A 349 -19.11 3.69 17.04
N ARG A 350 -19.04 2.70 16.13
CA ARG A 350 -19.57 1.36 16.37
C ARG A 350 -18.58 0.51 17.17
N GLN A 351 -18.54 0.79 18.46
CA GLN A 351 -18.21 -0.22 19.47
C GLN A 351 -19.02 -1.52 19.22
N PRO A 352 -18.51 -2.70 19.63
CA PRO A 352 -19.26 -3.95 19.47
C PRO A 352 -20.67 -3.80 20.04
N LEU A 353 -21.66 -4.26 19.28
CA LEU A 353 -23.05 -4.23 19.71
C LEU A 353 -23.16 -4.94 21.07
N LEU A 354 -23.70 -4.22 22.06
CA LEU A 354 -24.18 -4.84 23.29
C LEU A 354 -25.10 -6.02 22.92
N SER A 355 -25.03 -7.12 23.66
CA SER A 355 -25.84 -8.30 23.37
C SER A 355 -27.33 -7.94 23.34
N ASP A 356 -28.09 -8.56 22.42
CA ASP A 356 -29.53 -8.31 22.21
C ASP A 356 -30.43 -8.75 23.40
N GLU A 357 -29.87 -8.93 24.60
CA GLU A 357 -30.54 -9.44 25.79
C GLU A 357 -31.29 -8.36 26.58
N GLU A 358 -30.78 -7.11 26.64
CA GLU A 358 -31.43 -5.98 27.34
C GLU A 358 -32.58 -5.32 26.54
N ARG A 359 -33.33 -6.10 25.74
CA ARG A 359 -34.44 -5.58 24.93
C ARG A 359 -35.77 -6.33 25.10
N ASN A 360 -35.99 -6.94 26.27
CA ASN A 360 -37.24 -7.63 26.62
C ASN A 360 -37.96 -7.14 27.89
N ASP A 361 -37.40 -6.20 28.67
CA ASP A 361 -38.04 -5.66 29.88
C ASP A 361 -38.12 -4.11 29.90
N ALA A 362 -39.15 -3.57 29.23
CA ALA A 362 -39.59 -2.16 29.33
C ALA A 362 -41.05 -1.96 28.86
#